data_AF-A0A538FRA2-F1
#
_entry.id   AF-A0A538FRA2-F1
#
_cell.length_a   1.000
_cell.length_b   1.000
_cell.length_c   1.000
_cell.angle_alpha   90.00
_cell.angle_beta   90.00
_cell.angle_gamma   90.00
#
_symmetry.space_group_name_H-M   'P 1'
#
loop_
_entity.id
_entity.type
_entity.pdbx_description
1 polymer ?
#
loop_
_entity_poly.entity_id
_entity_poly.type
_entity_poly.pdbx_seq_one_letter_code
_entity_poly.pdbx_strand_id
1 'polypeptide(L)' 'MERPDLKQALGRLLGAAGPEVGCEECFEQLDRYVELELDGQDADAAIPGLRAHLAGCPACREEHESLRALVGGEQAL' A
#
# COMPACT_ATOMS: atom_id res chain seq x y z
N MET A 1 -26.88 -3.52 3.03
CA MET A 1 -25.49 -3.68 2.57
C MET A 1 -25.46 -3.42 1.09
N GLU A 2 -24.79 -2.36 0.66
CA GLU A 2 -24.56 -2.14 -0.77
C GLU A 2 -23.60 -3.20 -1.29
N ARG A 3 -23.91 -3.76 -2.46
CA ARG A 3 -23.03 -4.73 -3.11
C ARG A 3 -21.82 -3.96 -3.66
N PRO A 4 -20.58 -4.39 -3.37
CA PRO A 4 -19.42 -3.75 -3.95
C PRO A 4 -19.49 -3.83 -5.48
N ASP A 5 -18.95 -2.81 -6.13
CA ASP A 5 -18.74 -2.82 -7.57
C ASP A 5 -18.00 -4.11 -7.98
N LEU A 6 -18.49 -4.78 -9.04
CA LEU A 6 -17.98 -6.09 -9.45
C LEU A 6 -16.49 -6.04 -9.81
N LYS A 7 -16.02 -4.93 -10.39
CA LYS A 7 -14.60 -4.75 -10.74
C LYS A 7 -13.75 -4.66 -9.48
N GLN A 8 -14.21 -3.93 -8.47
CA GLN A 8 -13.54 -3.87 -7.17
C GLN A 8 -13.51 -5.24 -6.47
N ALA A 9 -14.62 -5.99 -6.50
CA ALA A 9 -14.69 -7.32 -5.91
C ALA A 9 -13.74 -8.32 -6.61
N LEU A 10 -13.69 -8.29 -7.94
CA LEU A 10 -12.78 -9.13 -8.73
C LEU A 10 -11.32 -8.76 -8.50
N GLY A 11 -10.98 -7.48 -8.39
CA GLY A 11 -9.61 -7.05 -8.07
C GLY A 11 -9.13 -7.59 -6.72
N ARG A 12 -10.00 -7.62 -5.70
CA ARG A 12 -9.66 -8.23 -4.40
C ARG A 12 -9.53 -9.75 -4.45
N LEU A 13 -10.31 -10.42 -5.29
CA LEU A 13 -10.28 -11.88 -5.42
C LEU A 13 -9.09 -12.37 -6.25
N LEU A 14 -8.78 -11.66 -7.33
CA LEU A 14 -7.78 -12.07 -8.32
C LEU A 14 -6.39 -11.47 -8.06
N GLY A 15 -6.28 -10.44 -7.22
CA GLY A 15 -5.03 -9.71 -6.99
C GLY A 15 -4.75 -8.66 -8.05
N ALA A 16 -3.55 -8.05 -8.00
CA ALA A 16 -3.17 -7.04 -8.97
C ALA A 16 -3.02 -7.63 -10.39
N ALA A 17 -3.35 -6.83 -11.40
CA ALA A 17 -3.21 -7.21 -12.82
C ALA A 17 -1.76 -7.07 -13.36
N GLY A 18 -0.79 -6.75 -12.49
CA GLY A 18 0.60 -6.48 -12.84
C GLY A 18 1.56 -7.00 -11.76
N PRO A 19 2.88 -6.83 -11.94
CA PRO A 19 3.85 -7.29 -10.96
C PRO A 19 3.62 -6.62 -9.60
N GLU A 20 3.58 -7.45 -8.57
CA GLU A 20 3.47 -7.05 -7.17
C GLU A 20 4.62 -7.68 -6.38
N VAL A 21 5.11 -6.95 -5.38
CA VAL A 21 6.01 -7.53 -4.38
C VAL A 21 5.23 -8.47 -3.45
N GLY A 22 5.93 -9.39 -2.80
CA GLY A 22 5.33 -10.24 -1.77
C GLY A 22 5.10 -9.47 -0.46
N CYS A 23 4.32 -10.05 0.47
CA CYS A 23 4.09 -9.42 1.78
C CYS A 23 5.38 -9.17 2.56
N GLU A 24 6.35 -10.10 2.51
CA GLU A 24 7.63 -9.97 3.20
C GLU A 24 8.44 -8.79 2.65
N GLU A 25 8.62 -8.73 1.33
CA GLU A 25 9.31 -7.63 0.67
C GLU A 25 8.59 -6.28 0.87
N CYS A 26 7.25 -6.28 0.85
CA CYS A 26 6.47 -5.09 1.19
C CYS A 26 6.81 -4.58 2.59
N PHE A 27 6.87 -5.47 3.58
CA PHE A 27 7.18 -5.10 4.96
C PHE A 27 8.63 -4.60 5.12
N GLU A 28 9.58 -5.23 4.43
CA GLU A 28 11.00 -4.81 4.42
C GLU A 28 11.24 -3.44 3.77
N GLN A 29 10.35 -2.99 2.87
CA GLN A 29 10.50 -1.72 2.15
C GLN A 29 9.51 -0.64 2.63
N LEU A 30 8.62 -0.95 3.58
CA LEU A 30 7.47 -0.12 3.91
C LEU A 30 7.86 1.24 4.49
N ASP A 31 8.86 1.24 5.36
CA ASP A 31 9.46 2.44 5.96
C ASP A 31 10.01 3.37 4.87
N ARG A 32 10.87 2.84 3.99
CA ARG A 32 11.44 3.59 2.88
C ARG A 32 10.36 4.12 1.95
N TYR A 33 9.34 3.32 1.66
CA TYR A 33 8.24 3.74 0.80
C TYR A 33 7.46 4.92 1.40
N VAL A 34 7.16 4.89 2.70
CA VAL A 34 6.49 5.99 3.42
C VAL A 34 7.35 7.25 3.44
N GLU A 35 8.65 7.15 3.69
CA GLU A 35 9.58 8.28 3.66
C GLU A 35 9.57 8.98 2.29
N LEU A 36 9.68 8.20 1.21
CA LEU A 36 9.62 8.72 -0.15
C LEU A 36 8.29 9.43 -0.44
N GLU A 37 7.16 8.87 0.01
CA GLU A 37 5.85 9.50 -0.15
C GLU A 37 5.73 10.82 0.63
N LEU A 38 6.29 10.90 1.84
CA LEU A 38 6.27 12.11 2.67
C LEU A 38 7.21 13.21 2.15
N ASP A 39 8.34 12.82 1.55
CA ASP A 39 9.28 13.72 0.88
C ASP A 39 8.77 14.21 -0.50
N GLY A 40 7.60 13.73 -0.94
CA GLY A 40 7.01 14.07 -2.24
C GLY A 40 7.77 13.47 -3.42
N GLN A 41 8.55 12.41 -3.19
CA GLN A 41 9.27 11.66 -4.21
C GLN A 41 8.39 10.59 -4.84
N ASP A 42 8.81 10.08 -6.01
CA ASP A 42 8.12 9.00 -6.70
C ASP A 42 8.46 7.65 -6.07
N ALA A 43 7.71 7.28 -5.03
CA ALA A 43 7.87 6.01 -4.32
C ALA A 43 7.62 4.78 -5.22
N ASP A 44 6.72 4.90 -6.19
CA ASP A 44 6.38 3.81 -7.12
C ASP A 44 7.52 3.54 -8.11
N ALA A 45 8.23 4.59 -8.55
CA ALA A 45 9.42 4.45 -9.37
C ALA A 45 10.59 3.85 -8.58
N ALA A 46 10.71 4.17 -7.29
CA ALA A 46 11.78 3.67 -6.43
C ALA A 46 11.57 2.22 -6.00
N ILE A 47 10.32 1.81 -5.76
CA ILE A 47 9.94 0.46 -5.32
C ILE A 47 8.76 -0.05 -6.18
N PRO A 48 9.05 -0.53 -7.41
CA PRO A 48 8.01 -0.98 -8.33
C PRO A 48 7.21 -2.15 -7.77
N GLY A 49 5.88 -2.08 -7.91
CA GLY A 49 4.97 -3.17 -7.50
C GLY A 49 4.46 -3.08 -6.06
N LEU A 50 5.02 -2.20 -5.22
CA LEU A 50 4.54 -2.04 -3.84
C LEU A 50 3.13 -1.44 -3.79
N ARG A 51 2.83 -0.41 -4.61
CA ARG A 51 1.47 0.13 -4.72
C ARG A 51 0.43 -0.91 -5.18
N ALA A 52 0.82 -1.79 -6.09
CA ALA A 52 -0.02 -2.88 -6.56
C ALA A 52 -0.33 -3.85 -5.40
N HIS A 53 0.68 -4.20 -4.61
CA HIS A 53 0.52 -5.02 -3.42
C HIS A 53 -0.42 -4.38 -2.38
N LEU A 54 -0.25 -3.09 -2.05
CA LEU A 54 -1.13 -2.39 -1.10
C LEU A 54 -2.60 -2.34 -1.56
N ALA A 55 -2.84 -2.29 -2.87
CA ALA A 55 -4.18 -2.38 -3.44
C ALA A 55 -4.80 -3.78 -3.27
N GLY A 56 -3.98 -4.84 -3.31
CA GLY A 56 -4.39 -6.24 -3.22
C GLY A 56 -4.47 -6.79 -1.80
N CYS A 57 -3.56 -6.39 -0.91
CA CYS A 57 -3.40 -6.93 0.44
C CYS A 57 -3.94 -5.97 1.52
N PRO A 58 -5.07 -6.27 2.18
CA PRO A 58 -5.63 -5.41 3.22
C PRO A 58 -4.72 -5.18 4.43
N ALA A 59 -3.97 -6.20 4.85
CA ALA A 59 -3.09 -6.10 6.01
C ALA A 59 -1.92 -5.14 5.76
N CYS A 60 -1.24 -5.28 4.62
CA CYS A 60 -0.13 -4.38 4.27
C CYS A 60 -0.60 -2.94 4.04
N ARG A 61 -1.83 -2.73 3.54
CA ARG A 61 -2.41 -1.39 3.43
C ARG A 61 -2.66 -0.75 4.79
N GLU A 62 -3.20 -1.49 5.76
CA GLU A 62 -3.41 -0.99 7.11
C GLU A 62 -2.09 -0.58 7.79
N GLU A 63 -1.05 -1.40 7.62
CA GLU A 63 0.31 -1.10 8.10
C GLU A 63 0.86 0.18 7.44
N HIS A 64 0.70 0.32 6.12
CA HIS A 64 1.09 1.53 5.38
C HIS A 64 0.40 2.79 5.88
N GLU A 65 -0.94 2.75 5.99
CA GLU A 65 -1.75 3.88 6.46
C GLU A 65 -1.35 4.27 7.90
N SER A 66 -1.15 3.29 8.77
CA SER A 66 -0.74 3.49 10.16
C SER A 66 0.64 4.12 10.27
N LEU A 67 1.62 3.59 9.53
CA LEU A 67 2.99 4.10 9.53
C LEU A 67 3.06 5.52 8.97
N ARG A 68 2.36 5.77 7.85
CA ARG A 68 2.31 7.11 7.23
C ARG A 68 1.68 8.14 8.15
N ALA A 69 0.58 7.80 8.83
CA ALA A 69 -0.05 8.68 9.81
C ALA A 69 0.86 8.98 11.02
N LEU A 70 1.59 7.96 11.49
CA LEU A 70 2.55 8.12 12.59
C LEU A 70 3.71 9.06 12.21
N VAL A 71 4.36 8.81 11.07
CA VAL A 71 5.52 9.58 10.62
C VAL A 71 5.11 10.98 10.13
N GLY A 72 3.95 11.11 9.50
CA GLY A 72 3.39 12.39 9.03
C GLY A 72 2.89 13.31 10.16
N GLY A 73 2.93 12.86 11.42
CA GLY A 73 2.51 13.66 12.58
C GLY A 73 0.99 13.78 12.73
N GLU A 74 0.22 12.93 12.04
CA GLU A 74 -1.25 12.85 12.18
C GLU A 74 -1.64 12.14 13.48
N GLN A 75 -0.71 11.43 14.12
CA GLN A 75 -0.82 10.99 15.52
C GLN A 75 -0.37 12.10 16.48
N ALA A 76 -1.12 13.20 16.51
CA ALA A 76 -1.04 14.18 17.59
C ALA A 76 -2.01 13.77 18.72
N LEU A 77 -1.45 13.51 19.90
CA LEU A 77 -2.04 13.34 21.24
C LEU A 77 -3.58 13.28 21.37
#